data_AF-A0A7V7B402-F1
#
_entry.id   AF-A0A7V7B402-F1
#
_cell.length_a   1.000
_cell.length_b   1.000
_cell.length_c   1.000
_cell.angle_alpha   90.00
_cell.angle_beta   90.00
_cell.angle_gamma   90.00
#
_symmetry.space_group_name_H-M   'P 1'
#
loop_
_entity.id
_entity.type
_entity.pdbx_description
1 polymer ?
#
loop_
_entity_poly.entity_id
_entity_poly.type
_entity_poly.pdbx_seq_one_letter_code
_entity_poly.pdbx_strand_id
1 'polypeptide(L)'
;MIYQLKISLKGIKPPIWRRILVPSKATFQELHDIIQEAMDWEDYHLHMFSVIDRHSPFRDFIFIGDNEQCLDYDTEEYDLDESQVILADFFTKEGQRCTYTYDFGDDWEHEILLEKIVKPEKGQLYPVCLKAMRQAPEEDSRGDWLDGTPDYVENIPTKQLTEEVNERLASLAKPYEEFTIFSPIWKELLTAIDEYKRLKPWEVIGSDEVIAIELPHYQDFAYCSVLGQLGEEFGLAVYLGDEGLFSLQKILSDKTDEEFLYEQRCLHLSLSDRNELTDADYELLIENGFRYRGKKQWPMLRSFIPGYFPWFLEEPEAEILTDVLEQLCDVLARVRDGELVITQHSDQFFARVFEDAQWVDHTLFIKRNKKTEASVIPFSVFNDDLLRSLKDNNGIGASLEIHWFTLPSPVQERENERPYFPKVLVMLDAKSGIVFAHELLNPIECQQPQIVQTVVLNMLQQAQVNPKEVFIKHEELYRILSPLFKKLTTPIKKVVNLPQIKLFQSSMLD
;
A
#
# COMPACT_ATOMS: atom_id res chain seq x y z
N MET A 1 12.85 -0.01 19.68
CA MET A 1 14.11 -0.01 18.90
C MET A 1 14.57 1.42 18.71
N ILE A 2 15.73 1.63 18.08
CA ILE A 2 16.21 2.95 17.64
C ILE A 2 16.25 2.97 16.12
N TYR A 3 15.73 4.04 15.52
CA TYR A 3 15.73 4.26 14.09
C TYR A 3 16.90 5.13 13.69
N GLN A 4 17.70 4.65 12.74
CA GLN A 4 18.68 5.45 12.03
C GLN A 4 18.00 6.08 10.82
N LEU A 5 17.62 7.36 10.96
CA LEU A 5 17.01 8.14 9.91
C LEU A 5 18.07 8.93 9.16
N LYS A 6 17.95 8.97 7.83
CA LYS A 6 18.65 9.93 6.98
C LYS A 6 17.66 10.96 6.47
N ILE A 7 17.89 12.22 6.83
CA ILE A 7 17.04 13.37 6.52
C ILE A 7 17.78 14.19 5.47
N SER A 8 17.24 14.28 4.25
CA SER A 8 17.90 14.89 3.09
C SER A 8 17.04 15.99 2.50
N LEU A 9 17.59 17.20 2.35
CA LEU A 9 16.89 18.32 1.73
C LEU A 9 16.80 18.09 0.22
N LYS A 10 15.58 18.06 -0.33
CA LYS A 10 15.32 17.84 -1.77
C LYS A 10 15.64 19.10 -2.57
N GLY A 11 15.82 18.92 -3.89
CA GLY A 11 16.06 20.03 -4.82
C GLY A 11 17.46 20.66 -4.76
N ILE A 12 18.21 20.48 -3.68
CA ILE A 12 19.51 21.13 -3.49
C ILE A 12 20.67 20.27 -3.99
N LYS A 13 21.59 20.91 -4.71
CA LYS A 13 22.91 20.37 -5.05
C LYS A 13 23.99 21.34 -4.58
N PRO A 14 25.12 20.87 -4.05
CA PRO A 14 25.39 19.50 -3.63
C PRO A 14 24.53 19.11 -2.39
N PRO A 15 24.27 17.81 -2.14
CA PRO A 15 23.22 17.40 -1.20
C PRO A 15 23.52 17.79 0.25
N ILE A 16 22.50 18.28 0.94
CA ILE A 16 22.48 18.61 2.37
C ILE A 16 21.70 17.52 3.10
N TRP A 17 22.28 16.92 4.15
CA TRP A 17 21.60 15.87 4.90
C TRP A 17 22.12 15.68 6.33
N ARG A 18 21.32 15.01 7.15
CA ARG A 18 21.63 14.58 8.52
C ARG A 18 21.35 13.08 8.66
N ARG A 19 22.16 12.38 9.45
CA ARG A 19 21.91 10.99 9.84
C ARG A 19 21.77 10.93 11.35
N ILE A 20 20.58 10.63 11.84
CA ILE A 20 20.19 10.79 13.25
C ILE A 20 19.61 9.46 13.76
N LEU A 21 19.98 9.09 14.97
CA LEU A 21 19.34 8.01 15.73
C LEU A 21 18.20 8.59 16.56
N VAL A 22 16.99 8.08 16.36
CA VAL A 22 15.76 8.55 17.02
C VAL A 22 15.05 7.34 17.65
N PRO A 23 14.43 7.46 18.84
CA PRO A 23 13.61 6.38 19.38
C PRO A 23 12.49 6.00 18.42
N SER A 24 12.24 4.71 18.22
CA SER A 24 11.13 4.27 17.35
C SER A 24 9.76 4.75 17.84
N LYS A 25 9.65 5.08 19.13
CA LYS A 25 8.42 5.58 19.76
C LYS A 25 8.33 7.10 19.81
N ALA A 26 9.28 7.82 19.22
CA ALA A 26 9.16 9.26 19.12
C ALA A 26 7.88 9.62 18.35
N THR A 27 7.22 10.71 18.71
CA THR A 27 6.08 11.21 17.94
C THR A 27 6.56 11.92 16.66
N PHE A 28 5.65 12.22 15.74
CA PHE A 28 5.98 13.06 14.59
C PHE A 28 6.29 14.50 15.02
N GLN A 29 5.67 15.00 16.08
CA GLN A 29 6.05 16.26 16.73
C GLN A 29 7.49 16.24 17.24
N GLU A 30 7.88 15.19 17.98
CA GLU A 30 9.26 15.06 18.44
C GLU A 30 10.25 14.92 17.26
N LEU A 31 9.82 14.31 16.14
CA LEU A 31 10.63 14.26 14.92
C LEU A 31 10.74 15.64 14.25
N HIS A 32 9.69 16.45 14.27
CA HIS A 32 9.72 17.83 13.80
C HIS A 32 10.75 18.63 14.60
N ASP A 33 10.69 18.61 15.95
CA ASP A 33 11.64 19.29 16.83
C ASP A 33 13.09 18.88 16.51
N ILE A 34 13.31 17.59 16.27
CA ILE A 34 14.62 17.04 15.88
C ILE A 34 15.11 17.61 14.56
N ILE A 35 14.22 17.80 13.58
CA ILE A 35 14.58 18.34 12.26
C ILE A 35 14.94 19.82 12.39
N GLN A 36 14.16 20.61 13.13
CA GLN A 36 14.42 22.03 13.37
C GLN A 36 15.82 22.23 13.96
N GLU A 37 16.13 21.55 15.07
CA GLU A 37 17.44 21.61 15.72
C GLU A 37 18.58 21.07 14.83
N ALA A 38 18.31 20.05 14.02
CA ALA A 38 19.32 19.49 13.13
C ALA A 38 19.61 20.36 11.91
N MET A 39 18.65 21.15 11.45
CA MET A 39 18.79 22.09 10.34
C MET A 39 19.18 23.49 10.80
N ASP A 40 19.11 23.81 12.10
CA ASP A 40 19.38 25.16 12.63
C ASP A 40 18.29 26.16 12.19
N TRP A 41 17.05 25.73 12.35
CA TRP A 41 15.82 26.45 12.02
C TRP A 41 15.03 26.77 13.29
N GLU A 42 14.11 27.73 13.21
CA GLU A 42 13.52 28.45 14.34
C GLU A 42 12.04 28.12 14.57
N ASP A 43 11.46 27.23 13.75
CA ASP A 43 10.07 26.79 13.86
C ASP A 43 9.03 27.94 13.79
N TYR A 44 9.23 28.87 12.85
CA TYR A 44 8.29 29.99 12.63
C TYR A 44 7.16 29.68 11.66
N HIS A 45 7.26 28.59 10.90
CA HIS A 45 6.36 28.30 9.79
C HIS A 45 5.63 26.97 9.95
N LEU A 46 4.49 26.86 9.28
CA LEU A 46 3.74 25.61 9.22
C LEU A 46 4.55 24.48 8.58
N HIS A 47 4.29 23.27 9.06
CA HIS A 47 4.87 22.05 8.52
C HIS A 47 3.86 20.91 8.43
N MET A 48 4.27 19.87 7.71
CA MET A 48 3.51 18.65 7.57
C MET A 48 4.43 17.49 7.18
N PHE A 49 4.07 16.29 7.61
CA PHE A 49 4.61 15.04 7.09
C PHE A 49 3.61 14.41 6.13
N SER A 50 4.11 13.90 5.00
CA SER A 50 3.36 12.99 4.14
C SER A 50 4.01 11.61 4.18
N VAL A 51 3.22 10.64 4.65
CA VAL A 51 3.59 9.23 4.71
C VAL A 51 2.71 8.46 3.74
N ILE A 52 3.25 7.42 3.12
CA ILE A 52 2.41 6.52 2.33
C ILE A 52 1.54 5.74 3.31
N ASP A 53 0.23 5.85 3.16
CA ASP A 53 -0.70 5.00 3.86
C ASP A 53 -0.55 3.57 3.35
N ARG A 54 -0.18 2.67 4.26
CA ARG A 54 0.01 1.25 3.99
C ARG A 54 -1.25 0.45 4.32
N HIS A 55 -2.17 1.04 5.07
CA HIS A 55 -3.49 0.49 5.40
C HIS A 55 -4.49 0.85 4.30
N SER A 56 -4.33 2.02 3.66
CA SER A 56 -5.07 2.34 2.43
C SER A 56 -4.64 1.41 1.30
N PRO A 57 -5.60 0.68 0.69
CA PRO A 57 -5.34 -0.13 -0.49
C PRO A 57 -4.96 0.70 -1.73
N PHE A 58 -5.08 2.03 -1.67
CA PHE A 58 -4.81 2.96 -2.77
C PHE A 58 -3.44 3.64 -2.70
N ARG A 59 -2.64 3.39 -1.65
CA ARG A 59 -1.38 4.10 -1.36
C ARG A 59 -1.55 5.62 -1.37
N ASP A 60 -2.65 6.07 -0.79
CA ASP A 60 -2.86 7.49 -0.51
C ASP A 60 -1.76 8.00 0.43
N PHE A 61 -1.58 9.32 0.46
CA PHE A 61 -0.75 9.92 1.48
C PHE A 61 -1.61 10.21 2.70
N ILE A 62 -1.15 9.78 3.86
CA ILE A 62 -1.61 10.32 5.14
C ILE A 62 -0.79 11.58 5.40
N PHE A 63 -1.49 12.67 5.67
CA PHE A 63 -0.92 13.93 6.09
C PHE A 63 -0.96 14.03 7.61
N ILE A 64 0.22 14.18 8.22
CA ILE A 64 0.38 14.30 9.67
C ILE A 64 0.90 15.70 9.97
N GLY A 65 0.25 16.42 10.87
CA GLY A 65 0.67 17.77 11.26
C GLY A 65 0.01 18.23 12.55
N ASP A 66 0.27 19.48 12.93
CA ASP A 66 -0.27 20.09 14.14
C ASP A 66 -1.72 20.59 13.92
N ASN A 67 -2.69 19.85 14.45
CA ASN A 67 -4.11 20.18 14.36
C ASN A 67 -4.53 21.31 15.30
N GLU A 68 -3.74 21.67 16.32
CA GLU A 68 -4.04 22.82 17.18
C GLU A 68 -3.83 24.15 16.42
N GLN A 69 -2.93 24.18 15.44
CA GLN A 69 -2.65 25.34 14.58
C GLN A 69 -3.65 25.49 13.41
N CYS A 70 -4.40 24.43 13.07
CA CYS A 70 -5.43 24.46 12.01
C CYS A 70 -6.71 25.18 12.40
N LEU A 71 -6.92 25.52 13.69
CA LEU A 71 -8.17 26.10 14.19
C LEU A 71 -8.43 27.56 13.74
N ASP A 72 -7.41 28.27 13.26
CA ASP A 72 -7.49 29.70 12.90
C ASP A 72 -7.63 29.97 11.39
N TYR A 73 -7.45 28.96 10.55
CA TYR A 73 -7.57 29.05 9.09
C TYR A 73 -8.62 28.04 8.61
N ASP A 74 -9.38 28.38 7.56
CA ASP A 74 -10.44 27.55 6.95
C ASP A 74 -9.84 26.31 6.20
N THR A 75 -8.78 25.73 6.76
CA THR A 75 -8.00 24.59 6.29
C THR A 75 -8.59 23.28 6.82
N GLU A 76 -8.64 22.26 5.97
CA GLU A 76 -9.02 20.90 6.37
C GLU A 76 -8.04 20.40 7.45
N GLU A 77 -8.55 19.76 8.51
CA GLU A 77 -7.71 19.13 9.55
C GLU A 77 -6.78 18.08 8.91
N TYR A 78 -5.55 17.94 9.43
CA TYR A 78 -4.66 16.87 9.01
C TYR A 78 -5.29 15.51 9.33
N ASP A 79 -4.99 14.48 8.53
CA ASP A 79 -5.52 13.14 8.73
C ASP A 79 -5.18 12.60 10.13
N LEU A 80 -4.00 12.96 10.65
CA LEU A 80 -3.53 12.58 11.97
C LEU A 80 -2.78 13.72 12.68
N ASP A 81 -2.96 13.80 14.00
CA ASP A 81 -2.27 14.73 14.88
C ASP A 81 -0.85 14.24 15.19
N GLU A 82 0.16 15.05 14.87
CA GLU A 82 1.57 14.69 15.04
C GLU A 82 2.02 14.45 16.49
N SER A 83 1.29 14.99 17.47
CA SER A 83 1.55 14.79 18.90
C SER A 83 1.09 13.41 19.40
N GLN A 84 0.19 12.76 18.66
CA GLN A 84 -0.45 11.51 19.08
C GLN A 84 0.12 10.28 18.38
N VAL A 85 0.75 10.44 17.21
CA VAL A 85 1.20 9.30 16.39
C VAL A 85 2.72 9.13 16.43
N ILE A 86 3.16 7.88 16.53
CA ILE A 86 4.59 7.55 16.72
C ILE A 86 5.23 7.07 15.43
N LEU A 87 6.56 7.24 15.33
CA LEU A 87 7.33 6.83 14.16
C LEU A 87 7.19 5.34 13.85
N ALA A 88 7.04 4.48 14.86
CA ALA A 88 6.91 3.04 14.70
C ALA A 88 5.66 2.62 13.91
N ASP A 89 4.60 3.44 13.90
CA ASP A 89 3.37 3.16 13.17
C ASP A 89 3.63 3.21 11.66
N PHE A 90 4.53 4.10 11.21
CA PHE A 90 4.85 4.33 9.79
C PHE A 90 6.22 3.85 9.32
N PHE A 91 7.15 3.62 10.24
CA PHE A 91 8.45 3.06 9.96
C PHE A 91 8.53 1.69 10.62
N THR A 92 8.24 0.62 9.88
CA THR A 92 8.27 -0.77 10.35
C THR A 92 9.43 -1.56 9.75
N LYS A 93 10.01 -1.10 8.63
CA LYS A 93 11.13 -1.75 7.96
C LYS A 93 12.13 -0.76 7.37
N GLU A 94 13.39 -1.18 7.31
CA GLU A 94 14.47 -0.45 6.64
C GLU A 94 14.12 -0.18 5.17
N GLY A 95 14.49 0.99 4.66
CA GLY A 95 14.20 1.46 3.31
C GLY A 95 12.91 2.27 3.15
N GLN A 96 12.07 2.37 4.20
CA GLN A 96 10.87 3.19 4.18
C GLN A 96 11.17 4.69 4.23
N ARG A 97 10.27 5.48 3.64
CA ARG A 97 10.42 6.92 3.48
C ARG A 97 9.15 7.67 3.85
N CYS A 98 9.33 8.89 4.34
CA CYS A 98 8.30 9.93 4.33
C CYS A 98 8.88 11.25 3.83
N THR A 99 8.00 12.20 3.47
CA THR A 99 8.42 13.57 3.16
C THR A 99 8.00 14.48 4.31
N TYR A 100 8.89 15.37 4.74
CA TYR A 100 8.60 16.46 5.67
C TYR A 100 8.71 17.78 4.91
N THR A 101 7.62 18.54 4.88
CA THR A 101 7.56 19.85 4.24
C THR A 101 7.49 20.91 5.33
N TYR A 102 8.43 21.85 5.30
CA TYR A 102 8.50 22.99 6.22
C TYR A 102 8.38 24.29 5.44
N ASP A 103 7.66 25.25 6.01
CA ASP A 103 7.28 26.52 5.42
C ASP A 103 6.51 26.34 4.10
N PHE A 104 5.19 26.47 4.12
CA PHE A 104 4.38 26.33 2.90
C PHE A 104 4.54 27.49 1.90
N GLY A 105 5.23 28.57 2.28
CA GLY A 105 5.65 29.63 1.37
C GLY A 105 6.85 29.21 0.53
N ASP A 106 7.95 28.83 1.20
CA ASP A 106 9.16 28.37 0.53
C ASP A 106 9.08 26.89 0.09
N ASP A 107 8.26 26.04 0.70
CA ASP A 107 8.07 24.62 0.36
C ASP A 107 9.33 23.74 0.56
N TRP A 108 10.03 23.90 1.70
CA TRP A 108 11.25 23.13 2.02
C TRP A 108 10.95 21.64 2.26
N GLU A 109 11.14 20.83 1.21
CA GLU A 109 10.92 19.39 1.27
C GLU A 109 12.14 18.60 1.72
N HIS A 110 11.95 17.72 2.70
CA HIS A 110 12.93 16.77 3.19
C HIS A 110 12.48 15.35 2.88
N GLU A 111 13.36 14.54 2.30
CA GLU A 111 13.20 13.08 2.31
C GLU A 111 13.77 12.50 3.61
N ILE A 112 12.92 11.82 4.38
CA ILE A 112 13.30 11.08 5.57
C ILE A 112 13.31 9.60 5.22
N LEU A 113 14.47 8.96 5.31
CA LEU A 113 14.69 7.54 5.00
C LEU A 113 15.07 6.78 6.28
N LEU A 114 14.32 5.73 6.63
CA LEU A 114 14.74 4.76 7.63
C LEU A 114 15.85 3.88 7.04
N GLU A 115 17.11 4.20 7.34
CA GLU A 115 18.25 3.43 6.83
C GLU A 115 18.48 2.15 7.61
N LYS A 116 18.33 2.18 8.95
CA LYS A 116 18.57 1.04 9.83
C LYS A 116 17.67 1.02 11.06
N ILE A 117 17.35 -0.18 11.54
CA ILE A 117 16.73 -0.39 12.86
C ILE A 117 17.79 -1.04 13.78
N VAL A 118 18.19 -0.32 14.83
CA VAL A 118 19.26 -0.76 15.74
C VAL A 118 18.75 -0.93 17.16
N LYS A 119 19.44 -1.75 17.94
CA LYS A 119 19.16 -1.90 19.38
C LYS A 119 19.65 -0.66 20.12
N PRO A 120 18.93 -0.22 21.18
CA PRO A 120 19.39 0.87 22.03
C PRO A 120 20.72 0.50 22.69
N GLU A 121 21.61 1.49 22.81
CA GLU A 121 22.87 1.34 23.51
C GLU A 121 22.71 1.78 24.98
N LYS A 122 23.25 0.98 25.90
CA LYS A 122 23.09 1.22 27.34
C LYS A 122 23.75 2.54 27.73
N GLY A 123 22.97 3.47 28.27
CA GLY A 123 23.44 4.78 28.74
C GLY A 123 23.57 5.83 27.63
N GLN A 124 23.23 5.49 26.39
CA GLN A 124 23.13 6.45 25.29
C GLN A 124 21.83 7.25 25.43
N LEU A 125 21.91 8.57 25.22
CA LEU A 125 20.75 9.44 25.08
C LEU A 125 20.39 9.58 23.60
N TYR A 126 19.09 9.72 23.33
CA TYR A 126 18.54 9.91 21.99
C TYR A 126 17.59 11.12 21.99
N PRO A 127 17.54 11.91 20.90
CA PRO A 127 18.19 11.70 19.60
C PRO A 127 19.71 11.92 19.62
N VAL A 128 20.43 11.36 18.63
CA VAL A 128 21.86 11.64 18.40
C VAL A 128 22.21 11.62 16.91
N CYS A 129 22.91 12.65 16.44
CA CYS A 129 23.40 12.75 15.06
C CYS A 129 24.71 11.98 14.89
N LEU A 130 24.70 10.98 14.00
CA LEU A 130 25.88 10.20 13.62
C LEU A 130 26.76 10.92 12.60
N LYS A 131 26.13 11.71 11.72
CA LYS A 131 26.82 12.42 10.65
C LYS A 131 25.96 13.51 10.04
N ALA A 132 26.50 14.71 9.90
CA ALA A 132 25.91 15.83 9.18
C ALA A 132 26.75 16.19 7.95
N MET A 133 26.10 16.52 6.85
CA MET A 133 26.77 17.00 5.63
C MET A 133 26.19 18.33 5.20
N ARG A 134 27.09 19.34 5.17
CA ARG A 134 26.84 20.74 4.76
C ARG A 134 25.84 21.46 5.66
N GLN A 135 26.06 22.76 5.84
CA GLN A 135 25.13 23.61 6.55
C GLN A 135 23.80 23.67 5.78
N ALA A 136 22.69 23.73 6.50
CA ALA A 136 21.38 23.93 5.87
C ALA A 136 21.26 25.40 5.41
N PRO A 137 20.38 25.70 4.45
CA PRO A 137 20.00 27.08 4.16
C PRO A 137 19.43 27.78 5.39
N GLU A 138 19.60 29.09 5.48
CA GLU A 138 18.84 29.90 6.43
C GLU A 138 17.34 29.80 6.11
N GLU A 139 16.48 29.98 7.11
CA GLU A 139 15.03 30.14 6.87
C GLU A 139 14.75 31.33 5.93
N ASP A 140 13.60 31.33 5.25
CA ASP A 140 13.17 32.35 4.27
C ASP A 140 14.14 32.58 3.08
N SER A 141 15.11 31.68 2.86
CA SER A 141 16.17 31.90 1.87
C SER A 141 15.95 31.19 0.54
N ARG A 142 14.82 30.50 0.30
CA ARG A 142 14.73 29.61 -0.88
C ARG A 142 14.88 30.32 -2.20
N GLY A 143 14.47 31.59 -2.28
CA GLY A 143 14.68 32.44 -3.44
C GLY A 143 16.13 32.42 -3.96
N ASP A 144 17.11 32.38 -3.05
CA ASP A 144 18.53 32.38 -3.38
C ASP A 144 19.04 31.04 -3.95
N TRP A 145 18.24 29.97 -3.81
CA TRP A 145 18.58 28.61 -4.26
C TRP A 145 17.88 28.21 -5.56
N LEU A 146 16.92 29.00 -6.05
CA LEU A 146 16.15 28.71 -7.28
C LEU A 146 16.99 28.82 -8.56
N ASP A 147 17.99 29.71 -8.59
CA ASP A 147 18.85 29.96 -9.75
C ASP A 147 20.17 29.14 -9.76
N GLY A 148 20.38 28.29 -8.75
CA GLY A 148 21.56 27.45 -8.58
C GLY A 148 22.07 27.44 -7.13
N THR A 149 23.13 26.65 -6.87
CA THR A 149 23.81 26.68 -5.58
C THR A 149 24.45 28.06 -5.36
N PRO A 150 24.23 28.75 -4.23
CA PRO A 150 24.94 29.98 -3.93
C PRO A 150 26.45 29.74 -3.87
N ASP A 151 27.28 30.65 -4.40
CA ASP A 151 28.74 30.52 -4.46
C ASP A 151 29.43 30.48 -3.07
N TYR A 152 28.66 30.73 -2.00
CA TYR A 152 29.13 30.93 -0.63
C TYR A 152 28.67 29.85 0.35
N VAL A 153 28.21 28.67 -0.10
CA VAL A 153 27.88 27.56 0.82
C VAL A 153 29.11 27.22 1.67
N GLU A 154 29.01 27.51 2.96
CA GLU A 154 30.12 27.40 3.88
C GLU A 154 30.58 25.95 4.01
N ASN A 155 31.88 25.71 3.79
CA ASN A 155 32.45 24.37 3.82
C ASN A 155 32.91 24.03 5.24
N ILE A 156 31.94 23.75 6.12
CA ILE A 156 32.21 23.30 7.48
C ILE A 156 32.68 21.82 7.44
N PRO A 157 33.80 21.47 8.10
CA PRO A 157 34.22 20.08 8.23
C PRO A 157 33.10 19.21 8.83
N THR A 158 32.78 18.09 8.18
CA THR A 158 31.70 17.17 8.60
C THR A 158 31.73 16.83 10.09
N LYS A 159 32.93 16.64 10.67
CA LYS A 159 33.07 16.31 12.09
C LYS A 159 32.57 17.46 12.98
N GLN A 160 33.00 18.69 12.68
CA GLN A 160 32.60 19.89 13.41
C GLN A 160 31.08 20.10 13.32
N LEU A 161 30.53 20.03 12.10
CA LEU A 161 29.07 20.17 11.91
C LEU A 161 28.27 19.09 12.65
N THR A 162 28.79 17.87 12.71
CA THR A 162 28.13 16.78 13.46
C THR A 162 28.16 17.04 14.96
N GLU A 163 29.23 17.64 15.50
CA GLU A 163 29.33 18.04 16.90
C GLU A 163 28.33 19.18 17.20
N GLU A 164 28.29 20.23 16.38
CA GLU A 164 27.34 21.36 16.51
C GLU A 164 25.88 20.91 16.49
N VAL A 165 25.51 20.01 15.56
CA VAL A 165 24.16 19.42 15.51
C VAL A 165 23.84 18.63 16.79
N ASN A 166 24.80 17.92 17.37
CA ASN A 166 24.57 17.18 18.61
C ASN A 166 24.46 18.11 19.83
N GLU A 167 25.14 19.26 19.83
CA GLU A 167 25.00 20.28 20.87
C GLU A 167 23.58 20.85 20.90
N ARG A 168 22.99 21.13 19.73
CA ARG A 168 21.59 21.55 19.58
C ARG A 168 20.60 20.48 20.04
N LEU A 169 20.76 19.24 19.55
CA LEU A 169 19.91 18.11 19.94
C LEU A 169 19.98 17.73 21.43
N ALA A 170 20.95 18.24 22.19
CA ALA A 170 21.15 17.87 23.59
C ALA A 170 19.96 18.24 24.50
N SER A 171 19.20 19.29 24.15
CA SER A 171 17.98 19.70 24.88
C SER A 171 16.86 18.65 24.76
N LEU A 172 16.80 17.95 23.63
CA LEU A 172 15.80 16.91 23.32
C LEU A 172 16.24 15.51 23.79
N ALA A 173 17.53 15.33 24.11
CA ALA A 173 18.12 14.03 24.36
C ALA A 173 17.70 13.40 25.71
N LYS A 174 16.98 12.27 25.65
CA LYS A 174 16.46 11.51 26.80
C LYS A 174 17.00 10.06 26.80
N PRO A 175 17.07 9.37 27.95
CA PRO A 175 17.46 7.95 27.98
C PRO A 175 16.39 7.07 27.33
N TYR A 176 16.82 5.99 26.66
CA TYR A 176 15.89 5.02 26.09
C TYR A 176 15.24 4.15 27.18
N GLU A 177 13.93 4.24 27.35
CA GLU A 177 13.17 3.33 28.22
C GLU A 177 12.87 2.01 27.51
N GLU A 178 13.42 0.90 28.02
CA GLU A 178 13.11 -0.45 27.52
C GLU A 178 11.66 -0.84 27.88
N PHE A 179 10.76 -0.67 26.92
CA PHE A 179 9.51 -1.42 26.87
C PHE A 179 9.67 -2.58 25.90
N THR A 180 9.78 -3.81 26.40
CA THR A 180 9.58 -5.04 25.62
C THR A 180 8.13 -5.09 25.15
N ILE A 181 7.86 -4.75 23.90
CA ILE A 181 6.56 -4.95 23.27
C ILE A 181 6.59 -6.35 22.62
N PHE A 182 5.92 -7.32 23.25
CA PHE A 182 5.22 -8.32 22.47
C PHE A 182 3.92 -7.64 22.05
N SER A 183 3.66 -7.50 20.74
CA SER A 183 2.33 -7.10 20.29
C SER A 183 1.38 -8.24 20.72
N PRO A 184 0.42 -8.01 21.65
CA PRO A 184 -0.45 -9.07 22.14
C PRO A 184 -1.38 -9.59 21.03
N ILE A 185 -1.49 -8.86 19.92
CA ILE A 185 -2.48 -9.13 18.89
C ILE A 185 -2.35 -10.53 18.29
N TRP A 186 -1.13 -11.02 18.06
CA TRP A 186 -0.94 -12.36 17.50
C TRP A 186 -1.46 -13.45 18.43
N LYS A 187 -1.34 -13.26 19.74
CA LYS A 187 -1.89 -14.18 20.73
C LYS A 187 -3.42 -14.10 20.81
N GLU A 188 -3.97 -12.90 20.70
CA GLU A 188 -5.42 -12.66 20.67
C GLU A 188 -6.04 -13.28 19.42
N LEU A 189 -5.48 -13.01 18.25
CA LEU A 189 -5.87 -13.61 16.97
C LEU A 189 -5.86 -15.15 17.05
N LEU A 190 -4.76 -15.74 17.52
CA LEU A 190 -4.66 -17.20 17.63
C LEU A 190 -5.66 -17.79 18.64
N THR A 191 -6.03 -17.03 19.66
CA THR A 191 -7.10 -17.41 20.60
C THR A 191 -8.47 -17.40 19.91
N ALA A 192 -8.78 -16.35 19.13
CA ALA A 192 -10.00 -16.26 18.34
C ALA A 192 -10.09 -17.36 17.27
N ILE A 193 -8.97 -17.73 16.65
CA ILE A 193 -8.89 -18.85 15.69
C ILE A 193 -9.22 -20.19 16.37
N ASP A 194 -8.74 -20.42 17.60
CA ASP A 194 -9.06 -21.66 18.32
C ASP A 194 -10.53 -21.73 18.75
N GLU A 195 -11.17 -20.58 19.04
CA GLU A 195 -12.62 -20.48 19.20
C GLU A 195 -13.35 -20.90 17.92
N TYR A 196 -13.00 -20.27 16.79
CA TYR A 196 -13.56 -20.58 15.48
C TYR A 196 -13.43 -22.07 15.13
N LYS A 197 -12.25 -22.65 15.36
CA LYS A 197 -12.00 -24.08 15.14
C LYS A 197 -12.86 -24.97 16.04
N ARG A 198 -13.07 -24.57 17.30
CA ARG A 198 -13.92 -25.32 18.24
C ARG A 198 -15.37 -25.35 17.79
N LEU A 199 -15.86 -24.28 17.17
CA LEU A 199 -17.22 -24.19 16.65
C LEU A 199 -17.44 -25.09 15.42
N LYS A 200 -16.38 -25.37 14.64
CA LYS A 200 -16.44 -26.13 13.37
C LYS A 200 -17.53 -25.62 12.42
N PRO A 201 -17.47 -24.34 12.04
CA PRO A 201 -18.58 -23.69 11.35
C PRO A 201 -18.94 -24.30 10.01
N TRP A 202 -18.00 -24.93 9.32
CA TRP A 202 -18.24 -25.69 8.08
C TRP A 202 -19.25 -26.85 8.23
N GLU A 203 -19.61 -27.26 9.45
CA GLU A 203 -20.68 -28.23 9.71
C GLU A 203 -22.10 -27.61 9.66
N VAL A 204 -22.21 -26.28 9.76
CA VAL A 204 -23.50 -25.56 9.88
C VAL A 204 -23.76 -24.51 8.80
N ILE A 205 -22.73 -24.00 8.13
CA ILE A 205 -22.85 -22.96 7.11
C ILE A 205 -21.97 -23.26 5.89
N GLY A 206 -22.49 -22.98 4.69
CA GLY A 206 -21.79 -23.08 3.42
C GLY A 206 -20.95 -21.85 3.05
N SER A 207 -20.11 -21.97 2.04
CA SER A 207 -19.25 -20.86 1.57
C SER A 207 -20.02 -19.73 0.86
N ASP A 208 -21.24 -20.01 0.40
CA ASP A 208 -22.15 -19.08 -0.25
C ASP A 208 -23.06 -18.31 0.71
N GLU A 209 -23.17 -18.78 1.96
CA GLU A 209 -23.88 -18.14 3.07
C GLU A 209 -22.96 -17.11 3.74
N VAL A 210 -22.85 -15.93 3.13
CA VAL A 210 -21.91 -14.87 3.54
C VAL A 210 -22.43 -14.10 4.75
N ILE A 211 -21.56 -13.90 5.73
CA ILE A 211 -21.82 -13.04 6.90
C ILE A 211 -21.01 -11.75 6.75
N ALA A 212 -21.68 -10.60 6.69
CA ALA A 212 -21.03 -9.30 6.73
C ALA A 212 -20.80 -8.87 8.19
N ILE A 213 -19.65 -8.27 8.47
CA ILE A 213 -19.30 -7.70 9.77
C ILE A 213 -18.79 -6.29 9.51
N GLU A 214 -19.43 -5.30 10.11
CA GLU A 214 -18.95 -3.92 10.06
C GLU A 214 -17.58 -3.80 10.72
N LEU A 215 -16.75 -2.94 10.16
CA LEU A 215 -15.46 -2.56 10.70
C LEU A 215 -15.55 -1.08 11.11
N PRO A 216 -15.95 -0.76 12.36
CA PRO A 216 -16.32 0.61 12.74
C PRO A 216 -15.19 1.62 12.55
N HIS A 217 -13.95 1.22 12.85
CA HIS A 217 -12.75 2.04 12.67
C HIS A 217 -12.43 2.34 11.21
N TYR A 218 -12.90 1.50 10.28
CA TYR A 218 -12.62 1.60 8.85
C TYR A 218 -13.82 2.11 8.05
N GLN A 219 -14.97 2.30 8.69
CA GLN A 219 -16.23 2.69 8.06
C GLN A 219 -16.61 1.83 6.85
N ASP A 220 -16.31 0.53 6.93
CA ASP A 220 -16.50 -0.44 5.85
C ASP A 220 -16.95 -1.80 6.40
N PHE A 221 -17.08 -2.81 5.55
CA PHE A 221 -17.49 -4.16 5.90
C PHE A 221 -16.44 -5.22 5.52
N ALA A 222 -16.34 -6.24 6.37
CA ALA A 222 -15.72 -7.51 6.07
C ALA A 222 -16.79 -8.54 5.71
N TYR A 223 -16.60 -9.27 4.61
CA TYR A 223 -17.53 -10.31 4.15
C TYR A 223 -16.92 -11.69 4.35
N CYS A 224 -17.51 -12.47 5.25
CA CYS A 224 -16.99 -13.75 5.71
C CYS A 224 -17.59 -14.91 4.92
N SER A 225 -16.73 -15.72 4.31
CA SER A 225 -17.07 -16.97 3.64
C SER A 225 -16.39 -18.14 4.35
N VAL A 226 -17.21 -19.02 4.94
CA VAL A 226 -16.72 -20.20 5.68
C VAL A 226 -16.38 -21.32 4.71
N LEU A 227 -15.17 -21.87 4.84
CA LEU A 227 -14.65 -22.92 3.96
C LEU A 227 -14.71 -24.29 4.65
N GLY A 228 -15.08 -25.32 3.88
CA GLY A 228 -14.90 -26.71 4.28
C GLY A 228 -16.12 -27.59 4.34
N GLN A 229 -17.27 -27.12 3.86
CA GLN A 229 -18.47 -27.95 3.73
C GLN A 229 -18.23 -29.21 2.88
N LEU A 230 -17.32 -29.14 1.88
CA LEU A 230 -16.93 -30.28 1.04
C LEU A 230 -15.74 -31.10 1.59
N GLY A 231 -15.15 -30.69 2.73
CA GLY A 231 -14.06 -31.41 3.41
C GLY A 231 -12.67 -31.30 2.76
N GLU A 232 -12.53 -30.58 1.65
CA GLU A 232 -11.28 -30.40 0.91
C GLU A 232 -10.34 -29.39 1.57
N GLU A 233 -10.86 -28.26 2.04
CA GLU A 233 -10.12 -27.22 2.76
C GLU A 233 -11.00 -26.71 3.90
N PHE A 234 -10.44 -26.49 5.10
CA PHE A 234 -11.18 -25.91 6.21
C PHE A 234 -10.58 -24.56 6.54
N GLY A 235 -11.41 -23.55 6.77
CA GLY A 235 -10.89 -22.19 6.94
C GLY A 235 -11.94 -21.11 6.77
N LEU A 236 -11.44 -19.89 6.66
CA LEU A 236 -12.24 -18.68 6.51
C LEU A 236 -11.58 -17.77 5.48
N ALA A 237 -12.37 -17.31 4.50
CA ALA A 237 -11.99 -16.20 3.64
C ALA A 237 -12.77 -14.95 4.06
N VAL A 238 -12.06 -13.89 4.41
CA VAL A 238 -12.61 -12.59 4.83
C VAL A 238 -12.31 -11.58 3.74
N TYR A 239 -13.32 -11.19 2.98
CA TYR A 239 -13.19 -10.23 1.88
C TYR A 239 -13.38 -8.82 2.42
N LEU A 240 -12.40 -7.95 2.20
CA LEU A 240 -12.37 -6.62 2.81
C LEU A 240 -12.89 -5.55 1.84
N GLY A 241 -13.90 -4.80 2.30
CA GLY A 241 -14.44 -3.64 1.61
C GLY A 241 -15.00 -3.92 0.23
N ASP A 242 -15.15 -2.86 -0.57
CA ASP A 242 -15.72 -2.93 -1.93
C ASP A 242 -14.90 -3.83 -2.88
N GLU A 243 -13.57 -3.80 -2.79
CA GLU A 243 -12.69 -4.65 -3.63
C GLU A 243 -12.82 -6.13 -3.26
N GLY A 244 -12.89 -6.43 -1.96
CA GLY A 244 -13.13 -7.78 -1.46
C GLY A 244 -14.53 -8.27 -1.86
N LEU A 245 -15.56 -7.43 -1.67
CA LEU A 245 -16.91 -7.75 -2.08
C LEU A 245 -17.00 -8.06 -3.58
N PHE A 246 -16.29 -7.28 -4.40
CA PHE A 246 -16.21 -7.53 -5.84
C PHE A 246 -15.55 -8.88 -6.14
N SER A 247 -14.46 -9.21 -5.44
CA SER A 247 -13.79 -10.52 -5.53
C SER A 247 -14.76 -11.66 -5.19
N LEU A 248 -15.48 -11.52 -4.06
CA LEU A 248 -16.46 -12.49 -3.60
C LEU A 248 -17.62 -12.66 -4.58
N GLN A 249 -18.16 -11.57 -5.12
CA GLN A 249 -19.25 -11.62 -6.11
C GLN A 249 -18.84 -12.34 -7.39
N LYS A 250 -17.58 -12.23 -7.84
CA LYS A 250 -17.07 -13.01 -8.98
C LYS A 250 -17.06 -14.50 -8.69
N ILE A 251 -16.64 -14.90 -7.49
CA ILE A 251 -16.63 -16.30 -7.03
C ILE A 251 -18.07 -16.83 -6.96
N LEU A 252 -18.97 -16.13 -6.27
CA LEU A 252 -20.36 -16.55 -6.09
C LEU A 252 -21.15 -16.61 -7.40
N SER A 253 -20.73 -15.84 -8.42
CA SER A 253 -21.37 -15.85 -9.74
C SER A 253 -20.70 -16.79 -10.75
N ASP A 254 -19.68 -17.53 -10.35
CA ASP A 254 -18.87 -18.41 -11.22
C ASP A 254 -18.32 -17.69 -12.46
N LYS A 255 -17.93 -16.41 -12.27
CA LYS A 255 -17.34 -15.54 -13.31
C LYS A 255 -15.86 -15.32 -13.05
N THR A 256 -15.16 -16.39 -12.72
CA THR A 256 -13.70 -16.37 -12.53
C THR A 256 -13.02 -16.70 -13.86
N ASP A 257 -11.90 -16.04 -14.13
CA ASP A 257 -11.00 -16.32 -15.24
C ASP A 257 -9.58 -16.56 -14.71
N GLU A 258 -8.62 -16.86 -15.58
CA GLU A 258 -7.23 -17.10 -15.17
C GLU A 258 -6.60 -15.86 -14.51
N GLU A 259 -7.10 -14.65 -14.80
CA GLU A 259 -6.62 -13.41 -14.19
C GLU A 259 -7.17 -13.20 -12.77
N PHE A 260 -8.28 -13.86 -12.43
CA PHE A 260 -8.94 -13.73 -11.13
C PHE A 260 -8.04 -14.06 -9.94
N LEU A 261 -7.09 -14.98 -10.10
CA LEU A 261 -6.10 -15.33 -9.07
C LEU A 261 -5.24 -14.13 -8.65
N TYR A 262 -5.09 -13.13 -9.51
CA TYR A 262 -4.32 -11.92 -9.25
C TYR A 262 -5.20 -10.74 -8.80
N GLU A 263 -6.51 -10.90 -8.76
CA GLU A 263 -7.45 -9.81 -8.43
C GLU A 263 -8.09 -9.97 -7.04
N GLN A 264 -7.81 -11.07 -6.34
CA GLN A 264 -8.44 -11.38 -5.08
C GLN A 264 -7.97 -10.43 -3.96
N ARG A 265 -8.93 -9.79 -3.27
CA ARG A 265 -8.71 -9.07 -2.02
C ARG A 265 -9.39 -9.78 -0.86
N CYS A 266 -8.62 -10.48 -0.02
CA CYS A 266 -9.13 -11.10 1.20
C CYS A 266 -8.02 -11.40 2.22
N LEU A 267 -8.41 -11.60 3.47
CA LEU A 267 -7.61 -12.31 4.47
C LEU A 267 -8.07 -13.77 4.50
N HIS A 268 -7.12 -14.68 4.52
CA HIS A 268 -7.37 -16.11 4.42
C HIS A 268 -6.79 -16.84 5.62
N LEU A 269 -7.65 -17.57 6.31
CA LEU A 269 -7.28 -18.54 7.33
C LEU A 269 -7.49 -19.93 6.74
N SER A 270 -6.41 -20.69 6.55
CA SER A 270 -6.47 -22.11 6.22
C SER A 270 -6.10 -22.95 7.44
N LEU A 271 -6.84 -24.03 7.69
CA LEU A 271 -6.47 -25.06 8.64
C LEU A 271 -5.73 -26.17 7.88
N SER A 272 -4.41 -26.08 7.91
CA SER A 272 -3.50 -26.87 7.08
C SER A 272 -2.86 -28.04 7.83
N ASP A 273 -2.15 -28.87 7.09
CA ASP A 273 -1.23 -29.87 7.63
C ASP A 273 0.11 -29.23 8.00
N ARG A 274 0.82 -29.81 8.99
CA ARG A 274 2.10 -29.26 9.48
C ARG A 274 3.15 -29.07 8.37
N ASN A 275 3.16 -29.94 7.36
CA ASN A 275 4.13 -29.91 6.26
C ASN A 275 3.82 -28.87 5.20
N GLU A 276 2.69 -28.17 5.29
CA GLU A 276 2.32 -27.07 4.39
C GLU A 276 2.74 -25.70 4.95
N LEU A 277 3.00 -25.63 6.26
CA LEU A 277 3.48 -24.41 6.92
C LEU A 277 4.93 -24.12 6.55
N THR A 278 5.23 -22.85 6.29
CA THR A 278 6.60 -22.33 6.24
C THR A 278 7.23 -22.29 7.64
N ASP A 279 8.53 -22.04 7.73
CA ASP A 279 9.20 -21.87 9.02
C ASP A 279 8.65 -20.65 9.77
N ALA A 280 8.39 -19.54 9.08
CA ALA A 280 7.79 -18.33 9.65
C ALA A 280 6.37 -18.58 10.19
N ASP A 281 5.54 -19.35 9.48
CA ASP A 281 4.22 -19.76 9.99
C ASP A 281 4.36 -20.53 11.31
N TYR A 282 5.30 -21.46 11.34
CA TYR A 282 5.51 -22.29 12.51
C TYR A 282 6.04 -21.49 13.71
N GLU A 283 6.98 -20.58 13.48
CA GLU A 283 7.55 -19.70 14.49
C GLU A 283 6.48 -18.80 15.13
N LEU A 284 5.62 -18.17 14.32
CA LEU A 284 4.51 -17.35 14.79
C LEU A 284 3.65 -18.09 15.83
N LEU A 285 3.32 -19.35 15.57
CA LEU A 285 2.50 -20.16 16.47
C LEU A 285 3.23 -20.48 17.79
N ILE A 286 4.49 -20.92 17.70
CA ILE A 286 5.26 -21.38 18.86
C ILE A 286 5.64 -20.23 19.78
N GLU A 287 6.06 -19.08 19.22
CA GLU A 287 6.42 -17.89 19.99
C GLU A 287 5.23 -17.34 20.80
N ASN A 288 4.02 -17.49 20.27
CA ASN A 288 2.79 -17.12 20.97
C ASN A 288 2.23 -18.23 21.87
N GLY A 289 2.92 -19.37 21.99
CA GLY A 289 2.58 -20.46 22.91
C GLY A 289 1.55 -21.47 22.38
N PHE A 290 1.25 -21.47 21.09
CA PHE A 290 0.25 -22.35 20.47
C PHE A 290 0.90 -23.58 19.85
N ARG A 291 0.26 -24.74 20.04
CA ARG A 291 0.70 -26.02 19.46
C ARG A 291 -0.48 -26.84 18.99
N TYR A 292 -0.39 -27.33 17.77
CA TYR A 292 -1.46 -28.12 17.14
C TYR A 292 -1.02 -29.57 16.90
N ARG A 293 -2.00 -30.45 16.74
CA ARG A 293 -1.81 -31.87 16.42
C ARG A 293 -2.92 -32.33 15.51
N GLY A 294 -2.61 -33.25 14.60
CA GLY A 294 -3.57 -33.79 13.63
C GLY A 294 -3.48 -33.12 12.27
N LYS A 295 -4.24 -33.67 11.32
CA LYS A 295 -4.33 -33.16 9.95
C LYS A 295 -5.32 -32.01 9.85
N LYS A 296 -5.02 -31.00 9.03
CA LYS A 296 -5.86 -29.82 8.83
C LYS A 296 -6.23 -29.14 10.13
N GLN A 297 -5.23 -28.92 11.00
CA GLN A 297 -5.41 -28.34 12.33
C GLN A 297 -4.49 -27.13 12.58
N TRP A 298 -3.52 -26.90 11.70
CA TRP A 298 -2.52 -25.86 11.85
C TRP A 298 -3.00 -24.59 11.15
N PRO A 299 -3.26 -23.49 11.88
CA PRO A 299 -3.61 -22.23 11.25
C PRO A 299 -2.47 -21.74 10.36
N MET A 300 -2.81 -21.40 9.12
CA MET A 300 -1.95 -20.70 8.18
C MET A 300 -2.71 -19.47 7.72
N LEU A 301 -2.09 -18.30 7.88
CA LEU A 301 -2.71 -17.00 7.63
C LEU A 301 -2.09 -16.36 6.40
N ARG A 302 -2.92 -15.94 5.43
CA ARG A 302 -2.45 -15.27 4.22
C ARG A 302 -3.27 -14.03 3.92
N SER A 303 -2.58 -12.95 3.61
CA SER A 303 -3.16 -11.75 3.03
C SER A 303 -3.14 -11.89 1.52
N PHE A 304 -4.25 -11.61 0.85
CA PHE A 304 -4.38 -11.49 -0.59
C PHE A 304 -4.61 -10.02 -0.93
N ILE A 305 -3.70 -9.45 -1.71
CA ILE A 305 -3.78 -8.09 -2.24
C ILE A 305 -3.68 -8.19 -3.77
N PRO A 306 -4.57 -7.54 -4.54
CA PRO A 306 -4.54 -7.59 -5.99
C PRO A 306 -3.17 -7.26 -6.58
N GLY A 307 -2.68 -8.11 -7.47
CA GLY A 307 -1.37 -8.01 -8.12
C GLY A 307 -0.19 -8.49 -7.28
N TYR A 308 -0.37 -8.80 -6.00
CA TYR A 308 0.70 -9.29 -5.13
C TYR A 308 0.61 -10.79 -4.89
N PHE A 309 1.76 -11.41 -4.60
CA PHE A 309 1.81 -12.80 -4.16
C PHE A 309 1.12 -12.93 -2.79
N PRO A 310 0.40 -14.04 -2.50
CA PRO A 310 -0.17 -14.29 -1.17
C PRO A 310 0.92 -14.27 -0.09
N TRP A 311 0.75 -13.46 0.95
CA TRP A 311 1.81 -13.17 1.92
C TRP A 311 1.34 -13.31 3.35
N PHE A 312 2.26 -13.25 4.32
CA PHE A 312 1.91 -13.21 5.74
C PHE A 312 1.04 -11.99 6.05
N LEU A 313 0.22 -12.10 7.10
CA LEU A 313 -0.52 -10.95 7.62
C LEU A 313 0.44 -9.95 8.25
N GLU A 314 0.08 -8.67 8.16
CA GLU A 314 0.66 -7.61 8.97
C GLU A 314 -0.21 -7.38 10.23
N GLU A 315 0.33 -6.72 11.26
CA GLU A 315 -0.40 -6.50 12.53
C GLU A 315 -1.80 -5.88 12.35
N PRO A 316 -2.02 -4.87 11.47
CA PRO A 316 -3.35 -4.31 11.24
C PRO A 316 -4.34 -5.32 10.63
N GLU A 317 -3.86 -6.21 9.76
CA GLU A 317 -4.69 -7.28 9.20
C GLU A 317 -5.00 -8.34 10.27
N ALA A 318 -4.10 -8.54 11.24
CA ALA A 318 -4.34 -9.39 12.41
C ALA A 318 -5.39 -8.79 13.36
N GLU A 319 -5.39 -7.47 13.56
CA GLU A 319 -6.43 -6.75 14.30
C GLU A 319 -7.80 -6.92 13.64
N ILE A 320 -7.90 -6.60 12.35
CA ILE A 320 -9.15 -6.78 11.58
C ILE A 320 -9.64 -8.22 11.67
N LEU A 321 -8.76 -9.20 11.45
CA LEU A 321 -9.16 -10.61 11.49
C LEU A 321 -9.59 -11.05 12.89
N THR A 322 -9.00 -10.48 13.95
CA THR A 322 -9.39 -10.76 15.34
C THR A 322 -10.80 -10.25 15.59
N ASP A 323 -11.08 -8.98 15.31
CA ASP A 323 -12.41 -8.37 15.48
C ASP A 323 -13.48 -9.12 14.69
N VAL A 324 -13.15 -9.48 13.44
CA VAL A 324 -14.01 -10.28 12.57
C VAL A 324 -14.30 -11.65 13.18
N LEU A 325 -13.27 -12.37 13.65
CA LEU A 325 -13.45 -13.70 14.22
C LEU A 325 -14.28 -13.65 15.51
N GLU A 326 -14.13 -12.62 16.34
CA GLU A 326 -14.95 -12.46 17.56
C GLU A 326 -16.44 -12.37 17.22
N GLN A 327 -16.80 -11.46 16.30
CA GLN A 327 -18.20 -11.28 15.90
C GLN A 327 -18.73 -12.48 15.11
N LEU A 328 -17.90 -13.07 14.26
CA LEU A 328 -18.25 -14.26 13.50
C LEU A 328 -18.53 -15.45 14.43
N CYS A 329 -17.71 -15.67 15.45
CA CYS A 329 -17.92 -16.76 16.40
C CYS A 329 -19.21 -16.63 17.20
N ASP A 330 -19.60 -15.40 17.59
CA ASP A 330 -20.91 -15.14 18.21
C ASP A 330 -22.07 -15.56 17.29
N VAL A 331 -22.04 -15.13 16.03
CA VAL A 331 -23.05 -15.49 15.02
C VAL A 331 -23.10 -17.00 14.82
N LEU A 332 -21.94 -17.63 14.63
CA LEU A 332 -21.83 -19.07 14.39
C LEU A 332 -22.32 -19.91 15.57
N ALA A 333 -22.05 -19.47 16.81
CA ALA A 333 -22.57 -20.12 18.01
C ALA A 333 -24.10 -20.11 18.03
N ARG A 334 -24.72 -18.95 17.75
CA ARG A 334 -26.19 -18.81 17.68
C ARG A 334 -26.80 -19.63 16.54
N VAL A 335 -26.13 -19.74 15.39
CA VAL A 335 -26.56 -20.62 14.28
C VAL A 335 -26.49 -22.08 14.70
N ARG A 336 -25.39 -22.52 15.32
CA ARG A 336 -25.20 -23.90 15.76
C ARG A 336 -26.22 -24.32 16.81
N ASP A 337 -26.57 -23.41 17.71
CA ASP A 337 -27.53 -23.65 18.78
C ASP A 337 -29.00 -23.53 18.29
N GLY A 338 -29.20 -23.15 17.02
CA GLY A 338 -30.51 -23.03 16.37
C GLY A 338 -31.28 -21.76 16.74
N GLU A 339 -30.61 -20.78 17.36
CA GLU A 339 -31.17 -19.49 17.74
C GLU A 339 -31.23 -18.51 16.56
N LEU A 340 -30.36 -18.69 15.57
CA LEU A 340 -30.27 -17.86 14.37
C LEU A 340 -30.30 -18.72 13.11
N VAL A 341 -31.06 -18.27 12.10
CA VAL A 341 -31.04 -18.84 10.75
C VAL A 341 -30.58 -17.76 9.80
N ILE A 342 -29.47 -18.01 9.09
CA ILE A 342 -28.96 -17.09 8.09
C ILE A 342 -29.77 -17.27 6.82
N THR A 343 -30.31 -16.17 6.30
CA THR A 343 -31.04 -16.15 5.03
C THR A 343 -30.25 -15.36 4.00
N GLN A 344 -29.79 -16.05 2.95
CA GLN A 344 -29.00 -15.47 1.87
C GLN A 344 -29.89 -15.19 0.64
N HIS A 345 -29.80 -13.99 0.09
CA HIS A 345 -30.38 -13.66 -1.23
C HIS A 345 -29.31 -13.05 -2.14
N SER A 346 -29.60 -12.98 -3.44
CA SER A 346 -28.61 -12.53 -4.44
C SER A 346 -28.11 -11.08 -4.25
N ASP A 347 -28.78 -10.29 -3.41
CA ASP A 347 -28.51 -8.88 -3.15
C ASP A 347 -28.57 -8.52 -1.66
N GLN A 348 -28.61 -9.51 -0.77
CA GLN A 348 -28.72 -9.29 0.68
C GLN A 348 -27.84 -10.28 1.43
N PHE A 349 -27.07 -9.75 2.38
CA PHE A 349 -26.29 -10.54 3.33
C PHE A 349 -26.80 -10.29 4.75
N PHE A 350 -26.68 -11.31 5.60
CA PHE A 350 -26.78 -11.12 7.04
C PHE A 350 -25.59 -10.28 7.50
N ALA A 351 -25.81 -9.30 8.37
CA ALA A 351 -24.77 -8.39 8.82
C ALA A 351 -24.76 -8.20 10.34
N ARG A 352 -23.56 -8.04 10.90
CA ARG A 352 -23.33 -7.50 12.24
C ARG A 352 -22.87 -6.06 12.12
N VAL A 353 -23.60 -5.15 12.77
CA VAL A 353 -23.38 -3.70 12.73
C VAL A 353 -23.20 -3.20 14.16
N PHE A 354 -22.29 -2.26 14.38
CA PHE A 354 -22.01 -1.66 15.67
C PHE A 354 -22.73 -0.33 15.80
N GLU A 355 -23.89 -0.33 16.46
CA GLU A 355 -24.75 0.83 16.66
C GLU A 355 -24.94 1.09 18.16
N ASP A 356 -24.94 2.35 18.59
CA ASP A 356 -25.18 2.74 19.99
C ASP A 356 -24.30 1.97 21.02
N ALA A 357 -23.03 1.76 20.67
CA ALA A 357 -22.04 1.00 21.45
C ALA A 357 -22.39 -0.48 21.68
N GLN A 358 -23.21 -1.07 20.80
CA GLN A 358 -23.60 -2.48 20.85
C GLN A 358 -23.61 -3.11 19.45
N TRP A 359 -23.35 -4.41 19.39
CA TRP A 359 -23.49 -5.17 18.14
C TRP A 359 -24.93 -5.61 17.94
N VAL A 360 -25.47 -5.31 16.75
CA VAL A 360 -26.83 -5.64 16.34
C VAL A 360 -26.83 -6.40 15.01
N ASP A 361 -27.85 -7.24 14.83
CA ASP A 361 -28.02 -8.04 13.61
C ASP A 361 -28.88 -7.26 12.59
N HIS A 362 -28.38 -7.11 11.36
CA HIS A 362 -29.02 -6.40 10.26
C HIS A 362 -29.09 -7.24 8.98
N THR A 363 -29.90 -6.77 8.03
CA THR A 363 -29.84 -7.21 6.63
C THR A 363 -29.15 -6.13 5.82
N LEU A 364 -27.96 -6.44 5.31
CA LEU A 364 -27.19 -5.54 4.47
C LEU A 364 -27.58 -5.73 3.01
N PHE A 365 -28.12 -4.68 2.40
CA PHE A 365 -28.44 -4.66 0.97
C PHE A 365 -27.20 -4.33 0.17
N ILE A 366 -26.75 -5.31 -0.63
CA ILE A 366 -25.59 -5.16 -1.47
C ILE A 366 -25.98 -4.39 -2.71
N LYS A 367 -25.53 -3.14 -2.79
CA LYS A 367 -25.59 -2.38 -4.05
C LYS A 367 -24.74 -3.14 -5.05
N ARG A 368 -25.31 -3.55 -6.18
CA ARG A 368 -24.51 -4.06 -7.31
C ARG A 368 -23.57 -2.93 -7.73
N ASN A 369 -22.29 -3.08 -7.37
CA ASN A 369 -21.25 -2.20 -7.86
C ASN A 369 -21.17 -2.37 -9.37
N LYS A 370 -21.83 -1.45 -10.10
CA LYS A 370 -21.29 -1.03 -11.39
C LYS A 370 -19.96 -0.41 -11.02
N LYS A 371 -18.85 -1.14 -11.26
CA LYS A 371 -17.46 -0.64 -11.19
C LYS A 371 -17.51 0.87 -11.42
N THR A 372 -17.35 1.62 -10.33
CA THR A 372 -17.55 3.06 -10.15
C THR A 372 -17.79 3.79 -11.47
N GLU A 373 -18.98 4.40 -11.63
CA GLU A 373 -19.22 5.33 -12.73
C GLU A 373 -18.01 6.24 -12.87
N ALA A 374 -17.42 6.20 -14.06
CA ALA A 374 -16.03 6.52 -14.28
C ALA A 374 -15.66 7.92 -13.77
N SER A 375 -14.85 7.97 -12.71
CA SER A 375 -13.98 9.12 -12.50
C SER A 375 -13.24 9.36 -13.82
N VAL A 376 -13.43 10.56 -14.39
CA VAL A 376 -12.79 10.92 -15.66
C VAL A 376 -11.29 10.93 -15.39
N ILE A 377 -10.58 9.92 -15.90
CA ILE A 377 -9.12 9.89 -15.83
C ILE A 377 -8.61 11.02 -16.73
N PRO A 378 -7.94 12.05 -16.18
CA PRO A 378 -7.44 13.13 -16.99
C PRO A 378 -6.20 12.70 -17.78
N PHE A 379 -5.81 13.56 -18.72
CA PHE A 379 -4.48 13.52 -19.27
C PHE A 379 -3.51 14.07 -18.23
N SER A 380 -2.52 13.28 -17.80
CA SER A 380 -1.70 13.59 -16.62
C SER A 380 -0.19 13.48 -16.87
N VAL A 381 0.23 13.62 -18.14
CA VAL A 381 1.66 13.56 -18.48
C VAL A 381 2.27 14.95 -18.39
N PHE A 382 3.28 15.12 -17.55
CA PHE A 382 4.00 16.37 -17.32
C PHE A 382 5.20 16.59 -18.25
N ASN A 383 5.16 16.06 -19.48
CA ASN A 383 6.27 16.15 -20.45
C ASN A 383 5.77 16.65 -21.81
N ASP A 384 5.58 17.97 -21.90
CA ASP A 384 5.10 18.63 -23.13
C ASP A 384 6.09 18.53 -24.28
N ASP A 385 7.40 18.47 -24.01
CA ASP A 385 8.43 18.33 -25.03
C ASP A 385 8.39 16.95 -25.68
N LEU A 386 8.18 15.90 -24.90
CA LEU A 386 7.98 14.54 -25.41
C LEU A 386 6.76 14.45 -26.31
N LEU A 387 5.63 15.04 -25.90
CA LEU A 387 4.41 15.08 -26.71
C LEU A 387 4.61 15.81 -28.04
N ARG A 388 5.33 16.95 -28.03
CA ARG A 388 5.66 17.69 -29.25
C ARG A 388 6.55 16.86 -30.15
N SER A 389 7.59 16.24 -29.59
CA SER A 389 8.52 15.40 -30.35
C SER A 389 7.82 14.25 -31.09
N LEU A 390 6.77 13.66 -30.50
CA LEU A 390 5.99 12.59 -31.12
C LEU A 390 5.05 13.09 -32.21
N LYS A 391 4.49 14.30 -32.08
CA LYS A 391 3.66 14.93 -33.13
C LYS A 391 4.47 15.28 -34.37
N ASP A 392 5.72 15.66 -34.17
CA ASP A 392 6.64 16.03 -35.24
C ASP A 392 7.48 14.83 -35.75
N ASN A 393 7.26 13.63 -35.21
CA ASN A 393 8.05 12.45 -35.52
C ASN A 393 7.69 11.83 -36.89
N ASN A 394 8.71 11.60 -37.73
CA ASN A 394 8.65 10.83 -38.98
C ASN A 394 8.79 9.31 -38.74
N GLY A 395 8.31 8.83 -37.59
CA GLY A 395 8.40 7.43 -37.18
C GLY A 395 7.62 6.48 -38.09
N ILE A 396 7.80 5.17 -37.85
CA ILE A 396 7.12 4.13 -38.62
C ILE A 396 5.61 4.22 -38.36
N GLY A 397 4.84 4.48 -39.42
CA GLY A 397 3.39 4.58 -39.33
C GLY A 397 2.69 3.22 -39.24
N ALA A 398 2.21 2.83 -38.06
CA ALA A 398 1.63 1.51 -37.78
C ALA A 398 0.24 1.58 -37.11
N SER A 399 -0.57 0.53 -37.30
CA SER A 399 -1.78 0.30 -36.50
C SER A 399 -1.39 -0.57 -35.31
N LEU A 400 -1.72 -0.17 -34.08
CA LEU A 400 -1.20 -0.84 -32.88
C LEU A 400 -2.26 -1.63 -32.13
N GLU A 401 -1.91 -2.85 -31.70
CA GLU A 401 -2.56 -3.53 -30.58
C GLU A 401 -1.78 -3.19 -29.31
N ILE A 402 -2.45 -2.64 -28.29
CA ILE A 402 -1.85 -2.35 -26.98
C ILE A 402 -2.63 -3.11 -25.92
N HIS A 403 -1.90 -3.86 -25.09
CA HIS A 403 -2.48 -4.60 -23.98
C HIS A 403 -1.50 -4.70 -22.83
N TRP A 404 -2.04 -4.95 -21.64
CA TRP A 404 -1.27 -5.47 -20.53
C TRP A 404 -1.79 -6.85 -20.11
N PHE A 405 -0.95 -7.67 -19.51
CA PHE A 405 -1.35 -8.93 -18.87
C PHE A 405 -0.37 -9.30 -17.77
N THR A 406 -0.84 -10.05 -16.78
CA THR A 406 -0.04 -10.45 -15.63
C THR A 406 0.84 -11.66 -15.95
N LEU A 407 2.10 -11.64 -15.53
CA LEU A 407 2.97 -12.81 -15.61
C LEU A 407 2.74 -13.74 -14.39
N PRO A 408 2.73 -15.07 -14.59
CA PRO A 408 2.46 -16.02 -13.50
C PRO A 408 3.64 -16.20 -12.54
N SER A 409 4.82 -15.67 -12.88
CA SER A 409 6.02 -15.75 -12.04
C SER A 409 6.15 -14.49 -11.19
N PRO A 410 6.10 -14.59 -9.85
CA PRO A 410 6.25 -13.44 -8.99
C PRO A 410 7.70 -12.94 -8.99
N VAL A 411 7.86 -11.63 -8.85
CA VAL A 411 9.15 -10.95 -8.70
C VAL A 411 9.22 -10.31 -7.32
N GLN A 412 10.41 -10.35 -6.72
CA GLN A 412 10.71 -9.73 -5.44
C GLN A 412 11.94 -8.84 -5.61
N GLU A 413 11.76 -7.53 -5.48
CA GLU A 413 12.86 -6.57 -5.68
C GLU A 413 13.88 -6.60 -4.53
N ARG A 414 13.42 -6.86 -3.30
CA ARG A 414 14.26 -6.88 -2.09
C ARG A 414 13.91 -8.04 -1.18
N GLU A 415 14.92 -8.54 -0.48
CA GLU A 415 14.77 -9.51 0.60
C GLU A 415 13.82 -8.94 1.67
N ASN A 416 12.73 -9.66 1.97
CA ASN A 416 11.64 -9.30 2.88
C ASN A 416 10.55 -8.34 2.37
N GLU A 417 10.56 -7.92 1.10
CA GLU A 417 9.41 -7.24 0.51
C GLU A 417 8.39 -8.26 -0.04
N ARG A 418 7.11 -7.91 0.01
CA ARG A 418 6.05 -8.76 -0.55
C ARG A 418 6.27 -8.95 -2.06
N PRO A 419 6.45 -10.18 -2.55
CA PRO A 419 6.57 -10.43 -3.99
C PRO A 419 5.29 -10.02 -4.72
N TYR A 420 5.41 -9.68 -5.99
CA TYR A 420 4.27 -9.31 -6.82
C TYR A 420 4.33 -9.96 -8.19
N PHE A 421 3.19 -10.06 -8.86
CA PHE A 421 3.08 -10.54 -10.23
C PHE A 421 3.18 -9.34 -11.18
N PRO A 422 4.29 -9.17 -11.92
CA PRO A 422 4.45 -8.02 -12.80
C PRO A 422 3.45 -8.08 -13.97
N LYS A 423 2.95 -6.92 -14.38
CA LYS A 423 2.18 -6.79 -15.63
C LYS A 423 3.13 -6.42 -16.77
N VAL A 424 3.06 -7.17 -17.86
CA VAL A 424 3.72 -6.80 -19.12
C VAL A 424 2.78 -5.88 -19.88
N LEU A 425 3.16 -4.62 -20.07
CA LEU A 425 2.51 -3.70 -21.00
C LEU A 425 3.22 -3.81 -22.35
N VAL A 426 2.51 -4.16 -23.42
CA VAL A 426 3.10 -4.43 -24.73
C VAL A 426 2.36 -3.71 -25.85
N MET A 427 3.12 -3.28 -26.87
CA MET A 427 2.60 -2.75 -28.13
C MET A 427 3.10 -3.58 -29.32
N LEU A 428 2.18 -4.00 -30.18
CA LEU A 428 2.49 -4.76 -31.38
C LEU A 428 1.86 -4.11 -32.62
N ASP A 429 2.46 -4.30 -33.77
CA ASP A 429 1.79 -4.04 -35.05
C ASP A 429 0.60 -4.98 -35.21
N ALA A 430 -0.60 -4.42 -35.34
CA ALA A 430 -1.85 -5.14 -35.51
C ALA A 430 -1.86 -6.02 -36.78
N LYS A 431 -1.03 -5.69 -37.78
CA LYS A 431 -0.97 -6.46 -39.03
C LYS A 431 0.06 -7.59 -38.99
N SER A 432 1.29 -7.31 -38.61
CA SER A 432 2.40 -8.27 -38.68
C SER A 432 2.64 -9.05 -37.37
N GLY A 433 2.14 -8.56 -36.24
CA GLY A 433 2.46 -9.12 -34.92
C GLY A 433 3.87 -8.80 -34.42
N ILE A 434 4.61 -7.91 -35.10
CA ILE A 434 5.91 -7.44 -34.61
C ILE A 434 5.71 -6.66 -33.31
N VAL A 435 6.44 -7.05 -32.27
CA VAL A 435 6.53 -6.31 -31.00
C VAL A 435 7.38 -5.07 -31.22
N PHE A 436 6.80 -3.89 -31.00
CA PHE A 436 7.55 -2.63 -31.07
C PHE A 436 8.24 -2.30 -29.75
N ALA A 437 7.54 -2.50 -28.63
CA ALA A 437 8.07 -2.29 -27.29
C ALA A 437 7.23 -3.05 -26.27
N HIS A 438 7.86 -3.36 -25.13
CA HIS A 438 7.19 -3.86 -23.94
C HIS A 438 7.87 -3.28 -22.70
N GLU A 439 7.12 -3.12 -21.62
CA GLU A 439 7.61 -2.70 -20.31
C GLU A 439 6.97 -3.55 -19.22
N LEU A 440 7.71 -3.76 -18.12
CA LEU A 440 7.20 -4.43 -16.93
C LEU A 440 6.74 -3.38 -15.93
N LEU A 441 5.53 -3.55 -15.42
CA LEU A 441 4.93 -2.67 -14.43
C LEU A 441 4.65 -3.44 -13.15
N ASN A 442 5.00 -2.86 -12.01
CA ASN A 442 4.54 -3.34 -10.71
C ASN A 442 3.08 -2.91 -10.44
N PRO A 443 2.40 -3.49 -9.42
CA PRO A 443 1.00 -3.18 -9.14
C PRO A 443 0.72 -1.70 -8.88
N ILE A 444 1.66 -1.00 -8.24
CA ILE A 444 1.55 0.43 -7.91
C ILE A 444 1.52 1.27 -9.19
N GLU A 445 2.45 1.01 -10.09
CA GLU A 445 2.56 1.71 -11.36
C GLU A 445 1.29 1.48 -12.20
N CYS A 446 0.70 0.29 -12.14
CA CYS A 446 -0.52 -0.04 -12.85
C CYS A 446 -1.75 0.75 -12.33
N GLN A 447 -1.78 1.08 -11.04
CA GLN A 447 -2.85 1.87 -10.42
C GLN A 447 -2.72 3.37 -10.70
N GLN A 448 -1.59 3.83 -11.23
CA GLN A 448 -1.31 5.25 -11.46
C GLN A 448 -1.46 5.62 -12.95
N PRO A 449 -2.57 6.25 -13.39
CA PRO A 449 -2.79 6.55 -14.79
C PRO A 449 -1.69 7.41 -15.42
N GLN A 450 -1.11 8.35 -14.67
CA GLN A 450 0.01 9.20 -15.09
C GLN A 450 1.25 8.39 -15.45
N ILE A 451 1.57 7.35 -14.67
CA ILE A 451 2.73 6.47 -14.93
C ILE A 451 2.45 5.68 -16.20
N VAL A 452 1.30 5.01 -16.29
CA VAL A 452 0.94 4.20 -17.46
C VAL A 452 0.93 5.02 -18.75
N GLN A 453 0.37 6.24 -18.73
CA GLN A 453 0.39 7.14 -19.89
C GLN A 453 1.83 7.54 -20.28
N THR A 454 2.68 7.84 -19.30
CA THR A 454 4.09 8.21 -19.52
C THR A 454 4.90 7.04 -20.08
N VAL A 455 4.68 5.83 -19.57
CA VAL A 455 5.32 4.61 -20.06
C VAL A 455 4.95 4.37 -21.53
N VAL A 456 3.67 4.44 -21.91
CA VAL A 456 3.26 4.29 -23.31
C VAL A 456 3.89 5.34 -24.21
N LEU A 457 3.96 6.60 -23.76
CA LEU A 457 4.62 7.66 -24.52
C LEU A 457 6.11 7.39 -24.75
N ASN A 458 6.82 6.95 -23.70
CA ASN A 458 8.23 6.59 -23.79
C ASN A 458 8.44 5.41 -24.75
N MET A 459 7.59 4.39 -24.67
CA MET A 459 7.64 3.24 -25.57
C MET A 459 7.44 3.65 -27.04
N LEU A 460 6.48 4.54 -27.33
CA LEU A 460 6.26 5.07 -28.69
C LEU A 460 7.48 5.84 -29.21
N GLN A 461 8.10 6.65 -28.35
CA GLN A 461 9.27 7.45 -28.70
C GLN A 461 10.49 6.56 -28.96
N GLN A 462 10.78 5.64 -28.04
CA GLN A 462 11.92 4.72 -28.13
C GLN A 462 11.81 3.80 -29.35
N ALA A 463 10.61 3.28 -29.64
CA ALA A 463 10.36 2.48 -30.82
C ALA A 463 10.31 3.30 -32.12
N GLN A 464 10.31 4.65 -32.03
CA GLN A 464 10.13 5.57 -33.14
C GLN A 464 8.89 5.22 -33.99
N VAL A 465 7.77 4.93 -33.31
CA VAL A 465 6.51 4.55 -33.95
C VAL A 465 5.54 5.71 -33.91
N ASN A 466 4.89 5.97 -35.05
CA ASN A 466 3.79 6.93 -35.15
C ASN A 466 2.46 6.17 -35.33
N PRO A 467 1.64 6.05 -34.28
CA PRO A 467 0.44 5.22 -34.31
C PRO A 467 -0.66 5.87 -35.17
N LYS A 468 -1.13 5.15 -36.19
CA LYS A 468 -2.24 5.56 -37.07
C LYS A 468 -3.61 5.27 -36.45
N GLU A 469 -3.69 4.20 -35.66
CA GLU A 469 -4.84 3.84 -34.84
C GLU A 469 -4.37 2.86 -33.76
N VAL A 470 -5.13 2.79 -32.66
CA VAL A 470 -4.81 1.94 -31.50
C VAL A 470 -6.04 1.10 -31.13
N PHE A 471 -5.82 -0.19 -30.91
CA PHE A 471 -6.82 -1.15 -30.47
C PHE A 471 -6.50 -1.64 -29.05
N ILE A 472 -7.48 -1.56 -28.15
CA ILE A 472 -7.35 -2.00 -26.76
C ILE A 472 -8.56 -2.85 -26.36
N LYS A 473 -8.32 -4.00 -25.72
CA LYS A 473 -9.38 -4.88 -25.20
C LYS A 473 -9.76 -4.53 -23.75
N HIS A 474 -8.76 -4.30 -22.89
CA HIS A 474 -8.95 -4.11 -21.46
C HIS A 474 -9.64 -2.78 -21.15
N GLU A 475 -10.72 -2.81 -20.36
CA GLU A 475 -11.55 -1.63 -20.06
C GLU A 475 -10.75 -0.52 -19.36
N GLU A 476 -10.00 -0.88 -18.33
CA GLU A 476 -9.22 0.08 -17.53
C GLU A 476 -8.11 0.73 -18.33
N LEU A 477 -7.28 -0.07 -19.01
CA LEU A 477 -6.25 0.44 -19.92
C LEU A 477 -6.82 1.35 -21.02
N TYR A 478 -8.00 1.02 -21.57
CA TYR A 478 -8.67 1.90 -22.53
C TYR A 478 -9.05 3.25 -21.90
N ARG A 479 -9.59 3.26 -20.67
CA ARG A 479 -9.89 4.51 -19.95
C ARG A 479 -8.62 5.32 -19.67
N ILE A 480 -7.55 4.66 -19.21
CA ILE A 480 -6.26 5.31 -18.89
C ILE A 480 -5.63 5.95 -20.14
N LEU A 481 -5.65 5.27 -21.29
CA LEU A 481 -4.94 5.71 -22.49
C LEU A 481 -5.79 6.58 -23.44
N SER A 482 -7.13 6.60 -23.27
CA SER A 482 -8.01 7.43 -24.11
C SER A 482 -7.66 8.93 -24.09
N PRO A 483 -7.42 9.58 -22.93
CA PRO A 483 -7.02 10.99 -22.87
C PRO A 483 -5.70 11.26 -23.60
N LEU A 484 -4.73 10.35 -23.44
CA LEU A 484 -3.43 10.41 -24.09
C LEU A 484 -3.56 10.39 -25.62
N PHE A 485 -4.22 9.38 -26.19
CA PHE A 485 -4.34 9.26 -27.65
C PHE A 485 -5.23 10.36 -28.25
N LYS A 486 -6.20 10.88 -27.48
CA LYS A 486 -6.93 12.10 -27.87
C LYS A 486 -5.99 13.30 -28.00
N LYS A 487 -5.03 13.49 -27.09
CA LYS A 487 -4.02 14.57 -27.15
C LYS A 487 -3.04 14.40 -28.33
N LEU A 488 -2.72 13.15 -28.68
CA LEU A 488 -1.90 12.78 -29.84
C LEU A 488 -2.68 12.82 -31.17
N THR A 489 -3.99 13.09 -31.14
CA THR A 489 -4.87 13.06 -32.33
C THR A 489 -4.91 11.70 -33.05
N THR A 490 -4.63 10.62 -32.31
CA THR A 490 -4.66 9.25 -32.83
C THR A 490 -5.99 8.58 -32.46
N PRO A 491 -6.71 7.96 -33.43
CA PRO A 491 -7.90 7.17 -33.14
C PRO A 491 -7.59 5.99 -32.21
N ILE A 492 -8.32 5.89 -31.10
CA ILE A 492 -8.30 4.76 -30.17
C ILE A 492 -9.64 4.03 -30.20
N LYS A 493 -9.64 2.69 -30.22
CA LYS A 493 -10.84 1.86 -30.30
C LYS A 493 -10.80 0.77 -29.23
N LYS A 494 -11.87 0.68 -28.44
CA LYS A 494 -12.10 -0.49 -27.59
C LYS A 494 -12.60 -1.66 -28.46
N VAL A 495 -11.95 -2.81 -28.36
CA VAL A 495 -12.26 -4.01 -29.15
C VAL A 495 -12.51 -5.22 -28.25
N VAL A 496 -13.10 -6.27 -28.81
CA VAL A 496 -13.36 -7.53 -28.07
C VAL A 496 -12.16 -8.48 -28.13
N ASN A 497 -11.39 -8.43 -29.23
CA ASN A 497 -10.27 -9.34 -29.48
C ASN A 497 -9.03 -8.58 -29.96
N LEU A 498 -7.85 -9.05 -29.54
CA LEU A 498 -6.53 -8.62 -29.98
C LEU A 498 -5.76 -9.86 -30.47
N PRO A 499 -5.86 -10.23 -31.76
CA PRO A 499 -5.33 -11.49 -32.27
C PRO A 499 -3.80 -11.60 -32.16
N GLN A 500 -3.06 -10.50 -32.37
CA GLN A 500 -1.58 -10.56 -32.29
C GLN A 500 -1.12 -10.67 -30.84
N ILE A 501 -1.79 -9.96 -29.92
CA ILE A 501 -1.58 -10.13 -28.47
C ILE A 501 -1.82 -11.57 -28.04
N LYS A 502 -2.90 -12.20 -28.50
CA LYS A 502 -3.21 -13.59 -28.13
C LYS A 502 -2.11 -14.55 -28.57
N LEU A 503 -1.59 -14.39 -29.80
CA LEU A 503 -0.47 -15.20 -30.30
C LEU A 503 0.81 -14.96 -29.49
N PHE A 504 1.11 -13.71 -29.17
CA PHE A 504 2.26 -13.33 -28.35
C PHE A 504 2.20 -13.94 -26.94
N GLN A 505 1.05 -13.85 -26.27
CA GLN A 505 0.83 -14.44 -24.95
C GLN A 505 1.05 -15.94 -24.95
N SER A 506 0.48 -16.67 -25.93
CA SER A 506 0.71 -18.12 -26.04
C SER A 506 2.20 -18.46 -26.20
N SER A 507 2.96 -17.67 -26.97
CA SER A 507 4.40 -17.91 -27.15
C SER A 507 5.28 -17.59 -25.94
N MET A 508 4.78 -16.80 -24.98
CA MET A 508 5.52 -16.47 -23.75
C MET A 508 5.24 -17.45 -22.61
N LEU A 509 4.10 -18.16 -22.67
CA LEU A 509 3.62 -19.07 -21.63
C LEU A 509 3.90 -20.55 -21.96
N ASP A 510 4.25 -20.86 -23.21
CA ASP A 510 4.83 -22.14 -23.66
C ASP A 510 6.34 -22.20 -23.36
#